data_AF-A0A6J5Y0G6-F1
#
_entry.id   AF-A0A6J5Y0G6-F1
#
_cell.length_a   1.000
_cell.length_b   1.000
_cell.length_c   1.000
_cell.angle_alpha   90.00
_cell.angle_beta   90.00
_cell.angle_gamma   90.00
#
_symmetry.space_group_name_H-M   'P 1'
#
loop_
_entity.id
_entity.type
_entity.pdbx_description
1 polymer ?
#
loop_
_entity_poly.entity_id
_entity_poly.type
_entity_poly.pdbx_seq_one_letter_code
_entity_poly.pdbx_strand_id
1 'polypeptide(L)'
;MEARDATFLEDIFPHKTRISKEVQTSEKPSSSTMIENLESQELKRSKRARVEKNFGDVFHTFLVEGDLTSYKEAVMSMNAPFWKESINDEFQSIIQNNT
;
A
#
# COMPACT_ATOMS: atom_id res chain seq x y z
N MET A 1 22.67 14.06 10.10
CA MET A 1 22.93 13.29 11.34
C MET A 1 21.82 12.26 11.41
N GLU A 2 22.10 11.02 11.03
CA GLU A 2 21.12 9.93 10.99
C GLU A 2 21.06 9.27 12.38
N ALA A 3 19.85 9.09 12.93
CA ALA A 3 19.65 8.56 14.27
C ALA A 3 20.06 7.07 14.33
N ARG A 4 20.99 6.75 15.24
CA ARG A 4 21.59 5.41 15.38
C ARG A 4 20.82 4.48 16.32
N ASP A 5 19.66 4.92 16.80
CA ASP A 5 18.95 4.28 17.92
C ASP A 5 17.63 3.60 17.50
N ALA A 6 17.54 3.11 16.25
CA ALA A 6 16.39 2.36 15.81
C ALA A 6 16.41 0.94 16.39
N THR A 7 15.48 0.65 17.31
CA THR A 7 15.26 -0.70 17.85
C THR A 7 14.22 -1.44 17.02
N PHE A 8 14.61 -2.56 16.38
CA PHE A 8 13.69 -3.40 15.61
C PHE A 8 13.07 -4.48 16.50
N LEU A 9 11.75 -4.40 16.70
CA LEU A 9 10.99 -5.35 17.51
C LEU A 9 10.51 -6.51 16.64
N GLU A 10 11.47 -7.28 16.14
CA GLU A 10 11.16 -8.39 15.25
C GLU A 10 10.25 -9.42 15.97
N ASP A 11 10.46 -9.65 17.29
CA ASP A 11 9.79 -10.71 18.09
C ASP A 11 8.29 -10.53 18.31
N ILE A 12 7.71 -9.41 17.87
CA ILE A 12 6.28 -9.14 18.01
C ILE A 12 5.45 -9.92 16.98
N PHE A 13 6.07 -10.34 15.87
CA PHE A 13 5.32 -10.94 14.77
C PHE A 13 5.28 -12.47 14.89
N PRO A 14 4.08 -13.08 14.91
CA PRO A 14 3.89 -14.51 15.15
C PRO A 14 4.40 -15.43 14.01
N HIS A 15 4.89 -14.87 12.90
CA HIS A 15 5.38 -15.63 11.74
C HIS A 15 6.85 -15.31 11.44
N LYS A 16 7.75 -15.53 12.41
CA LYS A 16 9.18 -15.55 12.13
C LYS A 16 9.62 -16.92 11.62
N THR A 17 9.51 -17.16 10.31
CA THR A 17 10.34 -18.21 9.70
C THR A 17 11.75 -17.66 9.57
N ARG A 18 12.70 -18.23 10.34
CA ARG A 18 14.13 -17.92 10.23
C ARG A 18 14.59 -18.26 8.81
N ILE A 19 14.67 -17.25 7.94
CA ILE A 19 15.37 -17.38 6.66
C ILE A 19 16.87 -17.39 7.03
N SER A 20 17.44 -18.58 7.11
CA SER A 20 18.88 -18.75 7.27
C SER A 20 19.61 -18.13 6.07
N LYS A 21 20.54 -17.25 6.40
CA LYS A 21 21.51 -16.50 5.59
C LYS A 21 22.01 -17.24 4.34
N GLU A 22 21.82 -16.65 3.16
CA GLU A 22 22.84 -16.38 2.12
C GLU A 22 22.15 -15.83 0.87
N VAL A 23 22.31 -14.52 0.58
CA VAL A 23 22.00 -13.98 -0.76
C VAL A 23 23.23 -13.21 -1.22
N GLN A 24 23.93 -13.84 -2.15
CA GLN A 24 25.00 -13.25 -2.93
C GLN A 24 24.45 -12.09 -3.76
N THR A 25 25.13 -10.95 -3.67
CA THR A 25 24.93 -9.78 -4.53
C THR A 25 25.21 -10.15 -5.98
N SER A 26 24.23 -9.97 -6.87
CA SER A 26 24.45 -9.95 -8.32
C SER A 26 23.58 -8.88 -8.97
N GLU A 27 24.21 -8.20 -9.91
CA GLU A 27 23.99 -6.83 -10.36
C GLU A 27 22.76 -6.60 -11.25
N LYS A 28 22.29 -5.35 -11.24
CA LYS A 28 21.31 -4.74 -12.16
C LYS A 28 21.88 -4.62 -13.59
N PRO A 29 21.03 -4.57 -14.63
CA PRO A 29 21.04 -3.36 -15.45
C PRO A 29 19.65 -2.79 -15.81
N SER A 30 19.75 -1.54 -16.24
CA SER A 30 18.74 -0.52 -16.55
C SER A 30 17.77 -0.86 -17.70
N SER A 31 16.58 -0.23 -17.72
CA SER A 31 15.98 0.58 -18.82
C SER A 31 14.45 0.66 -18.61
N SER A 32 13.89 1.82 -18.26
CA SER A 32 13.28 2.80 -19.16
C SER A 32 12.03 2.31 -19.92
N THR A 33 10.90 2.91 -19.54
CA THR A 33 9.74 3.28 -20.37
C THR A 33 8.88 2.15 -20.97
N MET A 34 7.64 2.01 -20.48
CA MET A 34 6.38 2.03 -21.24
C MET A 34 5.22 1.73 -20.27
N ILE A 35 4.56 2.76 -19.73
CA ILE A 35 3.23 2.61 -19.10
C ILE A 35 2.18 2.69 -20.21
N GLU A 36 2.15 1.68 -21.09
CA GLU A 36 1.03 1.48 -22.02
C GLU A 36 0.86 -0.03 -22.27
N ASN A 37 0.72 -0.83 -21.21
CA ASN A 37 -0.02 -2.09 -21.29
C ASN A 37 -0.34 -2.69 -19.90
N LEU A 38 -1.25 -2.09 -19.13
CA LEU A 38 -1.94 -2.82 -18.05
C LEU A 38 -3.25 -3.40 -18.61
N GLU A 39 -3.15 -4.08 -19.75
CA GLU A 39 -4.28 -4.79 -20.32
C GLU A 39 -4.43 -6.12 -19.57
N SER A 40 -5.46 -6.18 -18.72
CA SER A 40 -6.02 -7.42 -18.17
C SER A 40 -5.10 -8.29 -17.29
N GLN A 41 -4.27 -7.71 -16.43
CA GLN A 41 -3.80 -8.49 -15.28
C GLN A 41 -5.02 -8.78 -14.40
N GLU A 42 -5.62 -9.97 -14.55
CA GLU A 42 -6.71 -10.43 -13.69
C GLU A 42 -6.26 -10.28 -12.25
N LEU A 43 -6.84 -9.31 -11.54
CA LEU A 43 -6.66 -9.15 -10.11
C LEU A 43 -6.95 -10.51 -9.50
N LYS A 44 -5.95 -11.12 -8.86
CA LYS A 44 -6.04 -12.43 -8.23
C LYS A 44 -7.01 -12.30 -7.05
N ARG A 45 -8.31 -12.37 -7.36
CA ARG A 45 -9.37 -12.18 -6.37
C ARG A 45 -9.25 -13.31 -5.36
N SER A 46 -9.30 -12.96 -4.08
CA SER A 46 -9.36 -13.95 -3.03
C SER A 46 -10.53 -14.90 -3.32
N LYS A 47 -10.31 -16.22 -3.26
CA LYS A 47 -11.38 -17.22 -3.37
C LYS A 47 -12.30 -17.24 -2.15
N ARG A 48 -12.00 -16.45 -1.11
CA ARG A 48 -12.82 -16.40 0.11
C ARG A 48 -14.18 -15.79 -0.22
N ALA A 49 -15.23 -16.35 0.39
CA ALA A 49 -16.56 -15.77 0.31
C ALA A 49 -16.54 -14.31 0.81
N ARG A 50 -17.21 -13.42 0.09
CA ARG A 50 -17.37 -12.03 0.52
C ARG A 50 -18.33 -12.01 1.72
N VAL A 51 -17.87 -11.48 2.83
CA VAL A 51 -18.71 -11.20 4.01
C VAL A 51 -19.01 -9.71 4.02
N GLU A 52 -20.28 -9.37 4.16
CA GLU A 52 -20.69 -7.97 4.32
C GLU A 52 -20.12 -7.42 5.63
N LYS A 53 -19.47 -6.26 5.55
CA LYS A 53 -19.06 -5.52 6.75
C LYS A 53 -20.23 -4.65 7.17
N ASN A 54 -20.78 -4.93 8.35
CA ASN A 54 -21.64 -4.00 9.07
C ASN A 54 -20.89 -3.47 10.28
N PHE A 55 -21.11 -2.21 10.63
CA PHE A 55 -20.45 -1.58 11.78
C PHE A 55 -21.27 -1.67 13.08
N GLY A 56 -22.49 -2.23 13.00
CA GLY A 56 -23.43 -2.30 14.13
C GLY A 56 -24.01 -0.95 14.55
N ASP A 57 -24.93 -1.00 15.52
CA ASP A 57 -25.69 0.15 16.03
C ASP A 57 -24.84 1.14 16.86
N VAL A 58 -23.67 0.70 17.32
CA VAL A 58 -22.73 1.50 18.12
C VAL A 58 -21.77 2.35 17.27
N PHE A 59 -21.81 2.25 15.94
CA PHE A 59 -20.93 3.01 15.07
C PHE A 59 -21.50 4.40 14.75
N HIS A 60 -20.83 5.43 15.26
CA HIS A 60 -21.21 6.82 15.06
C HIS A 60 -20.17 7.48 14.16
N THR A 61 -20.60 8.05 13.03
CA THR A 61 -19.75 8.88 12.18
C THR A 61 -20.11 10.34 12.39
N PHE A 62 -19.13 11.17 12.70
CA PHE A 62 -19.28 12.61 12.75
C PHE A 62 -18.65 13.19 11.50
N LEU A 63 -19.44 13.89 10.69
CA LEU A 63 -18.91 14.70 9.59
C LEU A 63 -18.48 16.04 10.20
N VAL A 64 -17.20 16.35 10.10
CA VAL A 64 -16.71 17.67 10.51
C VAL A 64 -16.96 18.63 9.34
N GLU A 65 -17.37 19.86 9.65
CA GLU A 65 -17.52 20.89 8.63
C GLU A 65 -16.19 21.07 7.89
N GLY A 66 -16.20 20.88 6.56
CA GLY A 66 -15.01 20.91 5.71
C GLY A 66 -14.50 19.55 5.24
N ASP A 67 -15.06 18.44 5.74
CA ASP A 67 -14.78 17.12 5.19
C ASP A 67 -15.39 16.94 3.79
N LEU A 68 -14.63 16.31 2.90
CA LEU A 68 -14.99 16.10 1.51
C LEU A 68 -16.02 14.96 1.45
N THR A 69 -17.27 15.27 1.15
CA THR A 69 -18.39 14.30 1.22
C THR A 69 -18.65 13.61 -0.11
N SER A 70 -18.14 14.17 -1.21
CA SER A 70 -18.28 13.64 -2.55
C SER A 70 -16.92 13.31 -3.17
N TYR A 71 -16.90 12.30 -4.04
CA TYR A 71 -15.73 11.98 -4.86
C TYR A 71 -15.23 13.20 -5.66
N LYS A 72 -16.16 14.00 -6.21
CA LYS A 72 -15.79 15.19 -6.98
C LYS A 72 -15.05 16.20 -6.12
N GLU A 73 -15.55 16.46 -4.91
CA GLU A 73 -14.91 17.35 -3.95
C GLU A 73 -13.53 16.81 -3.55
N ALA A 74 -13.46 15.51 -3.26
CA ALA A 74 -12.23 14.83 -2.90
C ALA A 74 -11.12 14.98 -3.95
N VAL A 75 -11.46 14.81 -5.23
CA VAL A 75 -10.50 14.95 -6.35
C VAL A 75 -10.14 16.41 -6.63
N MET A 76 -11.03 17.36 -6.32
CA MET A 76 -10.75 18.79 -6.44
C MET A 76 -10.03 19.37 -5.21
N SER A 77 -9.82 18.56 -4.17
CA SER A 77 -9.14 18.99 -2.95
C SER A 77 -7.66 19.25 -3.16
N MET A 78 -7.11 20.15 -2.35
CA MET A 78 -5.66 20.39 -2.24
C MET A 78 -4.87 19.11 -1.93
N ASN A 79 -5.51 18.13 -1.28
CA ASN A 79 -4.88 16.87 -0.89
C ASN A 79 -4.79 15.85 -2.02
N ALA A 80 -5.52 16.04 -3.13
CA ALA A 80 -5.59 15.06 -4.21
C ALA A 80 -4.23 14.71 -4.85
N PRO A 81 -3.29 15.66 -5.08
CA PRO A 81 -1.96 15.34 -5.59
C PRO A 81 -1.16 14.44 -4.66
N PHE A 82 -1.24 14.66 -3.33
CA PHE A 82 -0.52 13.87 -2.34
C PHE A 82 -1.03 12.42 -2.29
N TRP A 83 -2.35 12.23 -2.36
CA TRP A 83 -2.92 10.88 -2.44
C TRP A 83 -2.50 10.17 -3.72
N LYS A 84 -2.45 10.90 -4.84
CA LYS A 84 -2.00 10.35 -6.11
C LYS A 84 -0.54 9.89 -6.05
N GLU A 85 0.34 10.69 -5.45
CA GLU A 85 1.74 10.35 -5.20
C GLU A 85 1.83 9.12 -4.29
N SER A 86 1.14 9.13 -3.15
CA SER A 86 1.15 8.01 -2.19
C SER A 86 0.67 6.69 -2.81
N ILE A 87 -0.38 6.74 -3.65
CA ILE A 87 -0.88 5.57 -4.39
C ILE A 87 0.16 5.08 -5.39
N ASN A 88 0.83 5.99 -6.09
CA ASN A 88 1.88 5.63 -7.03
C ASN A 88 3.07 4.99 -6.31
N ASP A 89 3.50 5.54 -5.17
CA ASP A 89 4.62 5.01 -4.40
C ASP A 89 4.34 3.61 -3.86
N GLU A 90 3.13 3.37 -3.33
CA GLU A 90 2.70 2.03 -2.93
C GLU A 90 2.68 1.07 -4.11
N PHE A 91 2.18 1.52 -5.27
CA PHE A 91 2.18 0.70 -6.50
C PHE A 91 3.61 0.31 -6.93
N GLN A 92 4.55 1.26 -6.91
CA GLN A 92 5.95 0.97 -7.21
C GLN A 92 6.56 0.02 -6.18
N SER A 93 6.25 0.20 -4.89
CA SER A 93 6.69 -0.67 -3.80
C SER A 93 6.22 -2.11 -3.99
N ILE A 94 4.94 -2.31 -4.34
CA ILE A 94 4.37 -3.65 -4.61
C ILE A 94 5.09 -4.33 -5.77
N ILE A 95 5.31 -3.61 -6.88
CA ILE A 95 6.03 -4.15 -8.05
C ILE A 95 7.46 -4.54 -7.67
N GLN A 96 8.14 -3.71 -6.89
CA GLN A 96 9.52 -3.94 -6.47
C GLN A 96 9.64 -5.11 -5.49
N ASN A 97 8.65 -5.31 -4.61
CA ASN A 97 8.71 -6.29 -3.53
C ASN A 97 8.39 -7.74 -3.96
N ASN A 98 8.07 -8.00 -5.23
CA ASN A 98 7.80 -9.35 -5.79
C ASN A 98 6.85 -10.22 -4.92
N THR A 99 5.82 -9.62 -4.30
CA THR A 99 4.86 -10.30 -3.39
C THR A 99 3.59 -10.74 -4.11
#